data_AF-A0A1L9VL75-F1
#
_entry.id   AF-A0A1L9VL75-F1
#
_cell.length_a   1.000
_cell.length_b   1.000
_cell.length_c   1.000
_cell.angle_alpha   90.00
_cell.angle_beta   90.00
_cell.angle_gamma   90.00
#
_symmetry.space_group_name_H-M   'P 1'
#
loop_
_entity.id
_entity.type
_entity.pdbx_description
1 polymer ?
#
loop_
_entity_poly.entity_id
_entity_poly.type
_entity_poly.pdbx_seq_one_letter_code
_entity_poly.pdbx_strand_id
1 'polypeptide(L)'
;TTNEARIRVLQTLTVCRTVISSLEVTRLRKSRVGFDNWLSFWERVYQLELARKVANPVVYAYRLIDELFRAVAQELKHATQRCVNYVMQAQSATDISRSVQLFDPVVKLYCRRRRKRAQDILDMMRESIKDIPMHVSDDFFTDVKRGVFALNERCEYHPGDPIAEERERVFRLEVPP
;
A
#
# COMPACT_ATOMS: atom_id res chain seq x y z
N THR A 1 -14.17 -33.79 8.85
CA THR A 1 -13.48 -34.17 10.12
C THR A 1 -12.61 -33.02 10.65
N THR A 2 -12.14 -33.06 11.91
CA THR A 2 -11.22 -32.03 12.46
C THR A 2 -9.95 -31.86 11.61
N ASN A 3 -9.39 -32.96 11.07
CA ASN A 3 -8.21 -32.92 10.22
C ASN A 3 -8.46 -32.20 8.89
N GLU A 4 -9.59 -32.47 8.22
CA GLU A 4 -9.96 -31.73 7.01
C GLU A 4 -10.17 -30.23 7.28
N ALA A 5 -10.82 -29.88 8.40
CA ALA A 5 -11.01 -28.48 8.79
C ALA A 5 -9.66 -27.79 8.98
N ARG A 6 -8.71 -28.47 9.64
CA ARG A 6 -7.35 -27.97 9.84
C ARG A 6 -6.64 -27.71 8.52
N ILE A 7 -6.62 -28.70 7.61
CA ILE A 7 -5.96 -28.58 6.31
C ILE A 7 -6.52 -27.39 5.52
N ARG A 8 -7.85 -27.26 5.43
CA ARG A 8 -8.50 -26.15 4.69
C ARG A 8 -8.14 -24.78 5.25
N VAL A 9 -8.16 -24.63 6.58
CA VAL A 9 -7.82 -23.35 7.23
C VAL A 9 -6.34 -23.02 7.04
N LEU A 10 -5.43 -23.99 7.20
CA LEU A 10 -4.00 -23.75 6.99
C LEU A 10 -3.67 -23.36 5.55
N GLN A 11 -4.33 -23.99 4.57
CA GLN A 11 -4.21 -23.59 3.16
C GLN A 11 -4.66 -22.13 2.97
N THR A 12 -5.81 -21.76 3.54
CA THR A 12 -6.34 -20.39 3.48
C THR A 12 -5.36 -19.38 4.11
N LEU A 13 -4.86 -19.65 5.31
CA LEU A 13 -3.89 -18.79 6.00
C LEU A 13 -2.57 -18.66 5.22
N THR A 14 -2.15 -19.73 4.54
CA THR A 14 -0.98 -19.71 3.63
C THR A 14 -1.22 -18.77 2.45
N VAL A 15 -2.38 -18.89 1.79
CA VAL A 15 -2.77 -17.99 0.71
C VAL A 15 -2.80 -16.54 1.19
N CYS A 16 -3.35 -16.26 2.38
CA CYS A 16 -3.35 -14.91 2.95
C CYS A 16 -1.94 -14.32 3.08
N ARG A 17 -0.96 -15.10 3.57
CA ARG A 17 0.45 -14.64 3.68
C ARG A 17 1.06 -14.33 2.33
N THR A 18 0.80 -15.17 1.33
CA THR A 18 1.27 -14.97 -0.05
C THR A 18 0.66 -13.71 -0.64
N VAL A 19 -0.65 -13.50 -0.47
CA VAL A 19 -1.35 -12.31 -0.94
C VAL A 19 -0.80 -11.04 -0.29
N ILE A 20 -0.62 -11.01 1.03
CA ILE A 20 -0.04 -9.85 1.74
C ILE A 20 1.36 -9.52 1.17
N SER A 21 2.18 -10.53 0.95
CA SER A 21 3.54 -10.34 0.43
C SER A 21 3.53 -9.85 -1.02
N SER A 22 2.66 -10.43 -1.86
CA SER A 22 2.50 -10.03 -3.27
C SER A 22 2.01 -8.58 -3.40
N LEU A 23 1.04 -8.19 -2.57
CA LEU A 23 0.53 -6.81 -2.53
C LEU A 23 1.61 -5.81 -2.13
N GLU A 24 2.42 -6.13 -1.12
CA GLU A 24 3.52 -5.26 -0.68
C GLU A 24 4.61 -5.11 -1.74
N VAL A 25 5.05 -6.23 -2.35
CA VAL A 25 6.07 -6.20 -3.41
C VAL A 25 5.56 -5.42 -4.61
N THR A 26 4.31 -5.65 -5.01
CA THR A 26 3.67 -4.93 -6.13
C THR A 26 3.58 -3.44 -5.82
N ARG A 27 3.11 -3.06 -4.61
CA ARG A 27 3.05 -1.65 -4.18
C ARG A 27 4.42 -1.00 -4.26
N LEU A 28 5.45 -1.61 -3.64
CA LEU A 28 6.80 -1.06 -3.62
C LEU A 28 7.38 -0.86 -5.02
N ARG A 29 7.23 -1.86 -5.90
CA ARG A 29 7.70 -1.79 -7.28
C ARG A 29 7.06 -0.61 -8.00
N LYS A 30 5.74 -0.47 -7.90
CA LYS A 30 4.99 0.59 -8.57
C LYS A 30 5.29 1.96 -7.99
N SER A 31 5.28 2.06 -6.66
CA SER A 31 5.54 3.28 -5.93
C SER A 31 6.92 3.84 -6.28
N ARG A 32 7.95 2.99 -6.37
CA ARG A 32 9.28 3.39 -6.83
C ARG A 32 9.28 3.96 -8.25
N VAL A 33 8.69 3.24 -9.20
CA VAL A 33 8.61 3.66 -10.61
C VAL A 33 7.86 4.97 -10.75
N GLY A 34 6.71 5.11 -10.09
CA GLY A 34 5.90 6.32 -10.13
C GLY A 34 6.54 7.49 -9.42
N PHE A 35 7.22 7.27 -8.30
CA PHE A 35 8.00 8.30 -7.60
C PHE A 35 9.14 8.84 -8.45
N ASP A 36 9.91 7.96 -9.09
CA ASP A 36 11.00 8.34 -10.00
C ASP A 36 10.45 9.18 -11.17
N ASN A 37 9.37 8.73 -11.82
CA ASN A 37 8.69 9.47 -12.89
C ASN A 37 8.25 10.86 -12.44
N TRP A 38 7.61 10.90 -11.26
CA TRP A 38 7.03 12.12 -10.73
C TRP A 38 8.12 13.14 -10.41
N LEU A 39 9.22 12.73 -9.77
CA LEU A 39 10.36 13.62 -9.53
C LEU A 39 10.95 14.17 -10.83
N SER A 40 11.22 13.29 -11.81
CA SER A 40 11.78 13.72 -13.10
C SER A 40 10.85 14.70 -13.83
N PHE A 41 9.53 14.56 -13.72
CA PHE A 41 8.59 15.52 -14.30
C PHE A 41 8.77 16.92 -13.68
N TRP A 42 8.77 17.03 -12.36
CA TRP A 42 8.89 18.33 -11.68
C TRP A 42 10.22 19.01 -11.96
N GLU A 43 11.32 18.25 -12.00
CA GLU A 43 12.66 18.76 -12.32
C GLU A 43 12.79 19.24 -13.77
N ARG A 44 12.02 18.68 -14.70
CA ARG A 44 12.03 19.09 -16.12
C ARG A 44 11.16 20.31 -16.40
N VAL A 45 10.02 20.44 -15.72
CA VAL A 45 9.01 21.47 -16.02
C VAL A 45 9.27 22.77 -15.26
N TYR A 46 9.82 22.70 -14.05
CA TYR A 46 9.97 23.86 -13.17
C TYR A 46 11.41 24.13 -12.80
N GLN A 47 11.69 25.39 -12.43
CA GLN A 47 12.97 25.75 -11.83
C GLN A 47 13.19 24.93 -10.55
N LEU A 48 14.46 24.59 -10.31
CA LEU A 48 14.89 23.69 -9.23
C LEU A 48 14.31 24.04 -7.86
N GLU A 49 14.22 25.33 -7.53
CA GLU A 49 13.67 25.79 -6.25
C GLU A 49 12.18 25.44 -6.09
N LEU A 50 11.39 25.67 -7.14
CA LEU A 50 9.96 25.37 -7.13
C LEU A 50 9.72 23.86 -7.19
N ALA A 51 10.48 23.14 -8.03
CA ALA A 51 10.45 21.68 -8.09
C ALA A 51 10.71 21.05 -6.71
N ARG A 52 11.72 21.55 -5.98
CA ARG A 52 12.02 21.09 -4.61
C ARG A 52 10.92 21.39 -3.60
N LYS A 53 10.28 22.57 -3.69
CA LYS A 53 9.17 22.92 -2.80
C LYS A 53 8.01 21.93 -2.93
N VAL A 54 7.70 21.50 -4.16
CA VAL A 54 6.65 20.50 -4.42
C VAL A 54 7.12 19.09 -4.07
N ALA A 55 8.38 18.76 -4.38
CA ALA A 55 8.95 17.43 -4.14
C ALA A 55 9.08 17.07 -2.67
N ASN A 56 9.52 18.00 -1.82
CA ASN A 56 9.86 17.70 -0.42
C ASN A 56 8.67 17.12 0.38
N PRO A 57 7.45 17.70 0.35
CA PRO A 57 6.29 17.09 1.00
C PRO A 57 5.99 15.68 0.52
N VAL A 58 6.12 15.42 -0.79
CA VAL A 58 5.84 14.11 -1.39
C VAL A 58 6.92 13.09 -1.00
N VAL A 59 8.19 13.47 -1.02
CA VAL A 59 9.33 12.64 -0.57
C VAL A 59 9.14 12.25 0.91
N TYR A 60 8.72 13.20 1.74
CA TYR A 60 8.46 12.95 3.15
C TYR A 60 7.30 11.97 3.35
N ALA A 61 6.16 12.22 2.69
CA ALA A 61 5.01 11.33 2.72
C ALA A 61 5.33 9.93 2.18
N TYR A 62 6.14 9.83 1.12
CA TYR A 62 6.61 8.58 0.52
C TYR A 62 7.27 7.68 1.57
N ARG A 63 8.22 8.22 2.34
CA ARG A 63 8.91 7.47 3.39
C ARG A 63 7.94 6.98 4.48
N LEU A 64 7.04 7.85 4.93
CA LEU A 64 6.06 7.51 5.97
C LEU A 64 5.07 6.43 5.52
N ILE A 65 4.59 6.51 4.28
CA ILE A 65 3.73 5.49 3.69
C ILE A 65 4.48 4.16 3.56
N ASP A 66 5.74 4.19 3.11
CA ASP A 66 6.57 2.99 2.97
C ASP A 66 6.77 2.27 4.31
N GLU A 67 7.10 3.02 5.35
CA GLU A 67 7.26 2.51 6.71
C GLU A 67 5.94 1.97 7.27
N LEU A 68 4.85 2.71 7.10
CA LEU A 68 3.51 2.34 7.57
C LEU A 68 3.06 1.00 6.98
N PHE A 69 3.15 0.86 5.66
CA PHE A 69 2.69 -0.35 4.98
C PHE A 69 3.56 -1.55 5.31
N ARG A 70 4.88 -1.38 5.37
CA ARG A 70 5.81 -2.43 5.77
C ARG A 70 5.51 -2.92 7.18
N ALA A 71 5.31 -2.01 8.14
CA ALA A 71 4.99 -2.34 9.52
C ALA A 71 3.66 -3.10 9.62
N VAL A 72 2.61 -2.61 8.95
CA VAL A 72 1.30 -3.28 8.97
C VAL A 72 1.33 -4.65 8.29
N ALA A 73 2.10 -4.81 7.20
CA ALA A 73 2.26 -6.11 6.56
C ALA A 73 2.98 -7.12 7.48
N GLN A 74 3.96 -6.68 8.26
CA GLN A 74 4.61 -7.51 9.28
C GLN A 74 3.64 -7.91 10.39
N GLU A 75 2.86 -6.94 10.91
CA GLU A 75 1.83 -7.20 11.93
C GLU A 75 0.79 -8.23 11.44
N LEU A 76 0.31 -8.10 10.21
CA LEU A 76 -0.62 -9.05 9.60
C LEU A 76 0.00 -10.44 9.41
N LYS A 77 1.28 -10.51 9.03
CA LYS A 77 2.02 -11.79 8.94
C LYS A 77 2.16 -12.45 10.31
N HIS A 78 2.49 -11.69 11.36
CA HIS A 78 2.55 -12.19 12.74
C HIS A 78 1.19 -12.65 13.24
N ALA A 79 0.12 -11.88 13.02
CA ALA A 79 -1.23 -12.28 13.37
C ALA A 79 -1.65 -13.58 12.66
N THR A 80 -1.28 -13.71 11.38
CA THR A 80 -1.56 -14.94 10.60
C THR A 80 -0.80 -16.13 11.17
N GLN A 81 0.48 -15.96 11.54
CA GLN A 81 1.27 -17.02 12.16
C GLN A 81 0.72 -17.44 13.54
N ARG A 82 0.23 -16.49 14.34
CA ARG A 82 -0.45 -16.80 15.60
C ARG A 82 -1.71 -17.63 15.36
N CYS A 83 -2.51 -17.27 14.36
CA CYS A 83 -3.70 -18.04 13.98
C CYS A 83 -3.33 -19.48 13.56
N VAL A 84 -2.28 -19.64 12.75
CA VAL A 84 -1.74 -20.96 12.38
C VAL A 84 -1.41 -21.79 13.64
N ASN A 85 -0.71 -21.19 14.61
CA ASN A 85 -0.33 -21.89 15.85
C ASN A 85 -1.56 -22.34 16.65
N TYR A 86 -2.59 -21.49 16.78
CA TYR A 86 -3.84 -21.87 17.46
C TYR A 86 -4.57 -23.01 16.72
N VAL A 87 -4.64 -22.95 15.39
CA VAL A 87 -5.27 -23.99 14.56
C VAL A 87 -4.53 -25.34 14.66
N MET A 88 -3.20 -25.32 14.79
CA MET A 88 -2.40 -26.52 15.00
C MET A 88 -2.65 -27.16 16.38
N GLN A 89 -2.85 -26.35 17.42
CA GLN A 89 -3.09 -26.82 18.79
C GLN A 89 -4.56 -27.17 19.08
N ALA A 90 -5.48 -26.73 18.23
CA ALA A 90 -6.91 -26.97 18.36
C ALA A 90 -7.27 -28.47 18.33
N GLN A 91 -8.06 -28.90 19.31
CA GLN A 91 -8.46 -30.30 19.48
C GLN A 91 -9.75 -30.65 18.71
N SER A 92 -10.55 -29.64 18.35
CA SER A 92 -11.81 -29.83 17.64
C SER A 92 -11.96 -28.89 16.43
N ALA A 93 -12.84 -29.26 15.50
CA ALA A 93 -13.21 -28.39 14.38
C ALA A 93 -13.85 -27.05 14.86
N THR A 94 -14.54 -27.09 16.00
CA THR A 94 -15.13 -25.90 16.63
C THR A 94 -14.05 -24.94 17.13
N ASP A 95 -12.98 -25.44 17.73
CA ASP A 95 -11.85 -24.60 18.19
C ASP A 95 -11.09 -23.98 17.02
N ILE A 96 -10.94 -24.72 15.92
CA ILE A 96 -10.39 -24.21 14.65
C ILE A 96 -11.25 -23.06 14.13
N SER A 97 -12.57 -23.25 14.07
CA SER A 97 -13.51 -22.21 13.62
C SER A 97 -13.42 -20.96 14.50
N ARG A 98 -13.43 -21.13 15.82
CA ARG A 98 -13.27 -20.03 16.79
C ARG A 98 -11.95 -19.27 16.58
N SER A 99 -10.85 -19.97 16.32
CA SER A 99 -9.54 -19.36 16.07
C SER A 99 -9.57 -18.44 14.84
N VAL A 100 -10.22 -18.86 13.76
CA VAL A 100 -10.40 -18.04 12.55
C VAL A 100 -11.34 -16.87 12.80
N GLN A 101 -12.45 -17.08 13.52
CA GLN A 101 -13.40 -16.02 13.87
C GLN A 101 -12.75 -14.89 14.69
N LEU A 102 -11.79 -15.21 15.56
CA LEU A 102 -11.03 -14.22 16.31
C LEU A 102 -9.94 -13.52 15.49
N PHE A 103 -9.50 -14.13 14.38
CA PHE A 103 -8.47 -13.58 13.50
C PHE A 103 -9.02 -12.47 12.57
N ASP A 104 -10.21 -12.65 12.01
CA ASP A 104 -10.85 -11.66 11.12
C ASP A 104 -10.95 -10.23 11.70
N PRO A 105 -11.43 -10.00 12.94
CA PRO A 105 -11.50 -8.66 13.50
C PRO A 105 -10.11 -8.04 13.71
N VAL A 106 -9.08 -8.85 13.96
CA VAL A 106 -7.69 -8.39 14.08
C VAL A 106 -7.19 -7.87 12.73
N VAL A 107 -7.41 -8.61 11.65
CA VAL A 107 -7.05 -8.17 10.28
C VAL A 107 -7.77 -6.86 9.93
N LYS A 108 -9.09 -6.79 10.17
CA LYS A 108 -9.90 -5.59 9.92
C LYS A 108 -9.38 -4.38 10.71
N LEU A 109 -8.96 -4.58 11.96
CA LEU A 109 -8.40 -3.53 12.80
C LEU A 109 -7.11 -2.96 12.21
N TYR A 110 -6.16 -3.82 11.82
CA TYR A 110 -4.91 -3.39 11.21
C TYR A 110 -5.14 -2.65 9.88
N CYS A 111 -6.00 -3.18 9.00
CA CYS A 111 -6.34 -2.53 7.74
C CYS A 111 -7.00 -1.16 7.96
N ARG A 112 -7.92 -1.04 8.92
CA ARG A 112 -8.58 0.23 9.26
C ARG A 112 -7.58 1.25 9.82
N ARG A 113 -6.69 0.83 10.72
CA ARG A 113 -5.65 1.70 11.31
C ARG A 113 -4.68 2.19 10.25
N ARG A 114 -4.22 1.29 9.36
CA ARG A 114 -3.38 1.64 8.21
C ARG A 114 -4.07 2.68 7.33
N ARG A 115 -5.32 2.43 6.94
CA ARG A 115 -6.09 3.34 6.09
C ARG A 115 -6.16 4.74 6.69
N LYS A 116 -6.54 4.84 7.97
CA LYS A 116 -6.64 6.11 8.67
C LYS A 116 -5.30 6.83 8.68
N ARG A 117 -4.23 6.16 9.10
CA ARG A 117 -2.91 6.78 9.19
C ARG A 117 -2.33 7.18 7.83
N ALA A 118 -2.60 6.39 6.79
CA ALA A 118 -2.22 6.75 5.42
C ALA A 118 -2.99 7.99 4.95
N GLN A 119 -4.28 8.10 5.25
CA GLN A 119 -5.05 9.31 4.96
C GLN A 119 -4.48 10.52 5.70
N ASP A 120 -4.18 10.40 7.00
CA ASP A 120 -3.59 11.49 7.79
C ASP A 120 -2.24 11.98 7.20
N ILE A 121 -1.40 11.06 6.70
CA ILE A 121 -0.13 11.40 6.03
C ILE A 121 -0.38 12.17 4.73
N LEU A 122 -1.33 11.72 3.91
CA LEU A 122 -1.65 12.35 2.63
C LEU A 122 -2.32 13.72 2.80
N ASP A 123 -3.13 13.89 3.84
CA ASP A 123 -3.74 15.17 4.17
C ASP A 123 -2.67 16.18 4.60
N MET A 124 -1.72 15.76 5.45
CA MET A 124 -0.57 16.61 5.83
C MET A 124 0.28 17.02 4.62
N MET A 125 0.53 16.09 3.70
CA MET A 125 1.21 16.36 2.44
C MET A 125 0.44 17.37 1.58
N ARG A 126 -0.89 17.21 1.47
CA ARG A 126 -1.77 18.10 0.72
C ARG A 126 -1.74 19.51 1.27
N GLU A 127 -1.86 19.67 2.58
CA GLU A 127 -1.75 21.00 3.22
C GLU A 127 -0.39 21.65 2.94
N SER A 128 0.71 20.89 3.03
CA SER A 128 2.06 21.41 2.74
C SER A 128 2.24 21.87 1.28
N ILE A 129 1.47 21.30 0.33
CA ILE A 129 1.53 21.67 -1.09
C ILE A 129 0.63 22.87 -1.40
N LYS A 130 -0.49 23.05 -0.67
CA LYS A 130 -1.41 24.19 -0.86
C LYS A 130 -0.73 25.55 -0.64
N ASP A 131 0.29 25.59 0.21
CA ASP A 131 1.05 26.81 0.52
C ASP A 131 2.05 27.20 -0.60
N ILE A 132 2.20 26.35 -1.62
CA ILE A 132 3.08 26.60 -2.77
C ILE A 132 2.31 27.48 -3.78
N PRO A 133 2.93 28.52 -4.37
CA PRO A 133 2.27 29.44 -5.31
C PRO A 133 2.03 28.79 -6.69
N MET A 134 1.25 27.72 -6.73
CA MET A 134 0.88 26.97 -7.91
C MET A 134 -0.54 26.46 -7.72
N HIS A 135 -1.36 26.56 -8.75
CA HIS A 135 -2.70 25.98 -8.71
C HIS A 135 -2.59 24.46 -8.84
N VAL A 136 -3.00 23.74 -7.80
CA VAL A 136 -2.97 22.27 -7.75
C VAL A 136 -4.39 21.77 -7.59
N SER A 137 -4.90 21.05 -8.60
CA SER A 137 -6.25 20.49 -8.57
C SER A 137 -6.34 19.24 -7.67
N ASP A 138 -7.56 18.81 -7.36
CA ASP A 138 -7.80 17.58 -6.61
C ASP A 138 -7.39 16.31 -7.39
N ASP A 139 -7.41 16.40 -8.72
CA ASP A 139 -6.92 15.34 -9.62
C ASP A 139 -5.43 15.09 -9.44
N PHE A 140 -4.63 16.16 -9.23
CA PHE A 140 -3.20 16.00 -8.93
C PHE A 140 -2.97 15.12 -7.69
N PHE A 141 -3.72 15.33 -6.61
CA PHE A 141 -3.56 14.52 -5.39
C PHE A 141 -4.01 13.08 -5.62
N THR A 142 -5.00 12.86 -6.47
CA THR A 142 -5.45 11.53 -6.88
C THR A 142 -4.36 10.81 -7.68
N ASP A 143 -3.71 11.51 -8.60
CA ASP A 143 -2.62 10.97 -9.42
C ASP A 143 -1.38 10.69 -8.60
N VAL A 144 -1.01 11.57 -7.66
CA VAL A 144 0.08 11.30 -6.71
C VAL A 144 -0.25 10.08 -5.85
N LYS A 145 -1.49 9.98 -5.35
CA LYS A 145 -1.94 8.83 -4.55
C LYS A 145 -1.80 7.50 -5.30
N ARG A 146 -2.24 7.47 -6.57
CA ARG A 146 -2.22 6.26 -7.41
C ARG A 146 -0.86 5.96 -8.01
N GLY A 147 -0.20 6.96 -8.58
CA GLY A 147 1.07 6.83 -9.29
C GLY A 147 2.25 6.73 -8.33
N VAL A 148 2.36 7.64 -7.37
CA VAL A 148 3.53 7.73 -6.47
C VAL A 148 3.43 6.76 -5.31
N PHE A 149 2.28 6.65 -4.65
CA PHE A 149 2.13 5.79 -3.47
C PHE A 149 1.55 4.39 -3.78
N ALA A 150 1.10 4.16 -5.02
CA ALA A 150 0.39 2.95 -5.42
C ALA A 150 -0.81 2.63 -4.51
N LEU A 151 -1.56 3.67 -4.15
CA LEU A 151 -2.75 3.58 -3.30
C LEU A 151 -4.03 3.94 -4.06
N ASN A 152 -5.12 3.25 -3.73
CA ASN A 152 -6.45 3.58 -4.26
C ASN A 152 -7.06 4.76 -3.48
N GLU A 153 -8.24 5.21 -3.88
CA GLU A 153 -8.99 6.31 -3.21
C GLU A 153 -9.16 6.09 -1.71
N ARG A 154 -9.27 4.83 -1.26
CA ARG A 154 -9.45 4.43 0.13
C ARG A 154 -8.14 4.20 0.88
N CYS A 155 -6.99 4.65 0.36
CA CYS A 155 -5.66 4.38 0.95
C CYS A 155 -5.35 2.89 1.14
N GLU A 156 -5.87 2.04 0.26
CA GLU A 156 -5.53 0.63 0.20
C GLU A 156 -4.60 0.36 -0.97
N TYR A 157 -4.06 -0.85 -1.04
CA TYR A 157 -3.28 -1.29 -2.18
C TYR A 157 -4.04 -1.02 -3.48
N HIS A 158 -3.39 -0.30 -4.39
CA HIS A 158 -3.85 -0.20 -5.75
C HIS A 158 -3.23 -1.36 -6.54
N PRO A 159 -4.02 -2.36 -6.98
CA PRO A 159 -3.49 -3.48 -7.77
C PRO A 159 -2.92 -3.02 -9.11
N GLY A 160 -3.23 -1.78 -9.51
CA GLY A 160 -2.84 -1.22 -10.78
C GLY A 160 -3.86 -1.46 -11.88
N ASP A 161 -3.74 -0.62 -12.89
CA ASP A 161 -4.35 -0.84 -14.19
C ASP A 161 -3.22 -1.29 -15.14
N PRO A 162 -3.20 -2.56 -15.55
CA PRO A 162 -2.19 -3.08 -16.47
C PRO A 162 -2.10 -2.28 -17.78
N ILE A 163 -3.20 -1.66 -18.22
CA ILE A 163 -3.25 -0.86 -19.45
C ILE A 163 -2.57 0.49 -19.24
N ALA A 164 -2.78 1.12 -18.09
CA ALA A 164 -2.09 2.37 -17.74
C ALA A 164 -0.58 2.15 -17.55
N GLU A 165 -0.20 1.04 -16.91
CA GLU A 165 1.20 0.66 -16.70
C GLU A 165 1.95 0.40 -18.02
N GLU A 166 1.29 -0.21 -19.02
CA GLU A 166 1.88 -0.41 -20.34
C GLU A 166 2.06 0.91 -21.10
N ARG A 167 1.09 1.83 -20.99
CA ARG A 167 1.21 3.18 -21.59
C ARG A 167 2.35 3.99 -20.98
N GLU A 168 2.54 3.93 -19.67
CA GLU A 168 3.66 4.60 -18.98
C GLU A 168 5.03 4.03 -19.41
N ARG A 169 5.11 2.72 -19.70
CA ARG A 169 6.32 2.10 -20.27
C ARG A 169 6.63 2.63 -21.67
N VAL A 170 5.62 2.71 -22.54
CA VAL A 170 5.79 3.20 -23.91
C VAL A 170 6.21 4.68 -23.91
N PHE A 171 5.60 5.51 -23.06
CA PHE A 171 5.96 6.93 -22.95
C PHE A 171 7.42 7.16 -22.53
N ARG A 172 7.98 6.30 -21.64
CA ARG A 172 9.40 6.35 -21.27
C ARG A 172 10.37 6.01 -22.41
N LEU A 173 9.91 5.27 -23.43
CA LEU A 173 10.75 4.91 -24.59
C LEU A 173 10.74 5.98 -25.68
N GLU A 174 9.69 6.80 -25.75
CA GLU A 174 9.51 7.82 -26.78
C GLU A 174 10.05 9.21 -26.39
N VAL A 175 10.23 9.48 -25.09
CA VAL A 175 10.79 10.73 -24.60
C VAL A 175 12.23 10.49 -24.13
N PRO A 176 13.27 10.96 -24.87
CA PRO A 176 14.66 10.76 -24.47
C PRO A 176 14.97 11.50 -23.15
N PRO A 177 16.03 11.06 -22.44
CA PRO A 177 16.40 11.58 -21.11
C PRO A 177 16.60 13.10 -21.07
#